data_AF-A0A2E4GNP8-F1
#
_entry.id   AF-A0A2E4GNP8-F1
#
_cell.length_a   1.000
_cell.length_b   1.000
_cell.length_c   1.000
_cell.angle_alpha   90.00
_cell.angle_beta   90.00
_cell.angle_gamma   90.00
#
_symmetry.space_group_name_H-M   'P 1'
#
loop_
_entity.id
_entity.type
_entity.pdbx_description
1 polymer ?
#
loop_
_entity_poly.entity_id
_entity_poly.type
_entity_poly.pdbx_seq_one_letter_code
_entity_poly.pdbx_strand_id
1 'polypeptide(L)' 'TFSIKGLNNNIHPRHEITLSVTKSDGTESDFPVIVRLDTPVEIEYYRAGGILPYVLSQILSSD' A
#
# COMPACT_ATOMS: atom_id res chain seq x y z
N THR A 1 10.23 -15.88 -6.25
CA THR A 1 9.00 -15.04 -6.24
C THR A 1 8.97 -14.22 -4.96
N PHE A 2 8.06 -13.27 -4.84
CA PHE A 2 7.87 -12.53 -3.60
C PHE A 2 6.38 -12.29 -3.34
N SER A 3 6.03 -12.09 -2.07
CA SER A 3 4.71 -11.70 -1.62
C SER A 3 4.80 -10.70 -0.47
N ILE A 4 3.74 -9.92 -0.28
CA ILE A 4 3.67 -8.90 0.76
C ILE A 4 2.58 -9.34 1.75
N LYS A 5 2.97 -9.64 2.99
CA LYS A 5 2.05 -10.02 4.06
C LYS A 5 1.74 -8.78 4.90
N GLY A 6 0.47 -8.61 5.31
CA GLY A 6 0.03 -7.48 6.15
C GLY A 6 -0.45 -6.25 5.39
N LEU A 7 -0.40 -6.23 4.05
CA LEU A 7 -1.02 -5.17 3.25
C LEU A 7 -2.53 -5.41 3.15
N ASN A 8 -3.33 -4.63 3.87
CA ASN A 8 -4.79 -4.71 3.90
C ASN A 8 -5.43 -3.30 3.96
N ASN A 9 -6.76 -3.19 4.09
CA ASN A 9 -7.44 -1.88 4.10
C ASN A 9 -7.13 -1.01 5.34
N ASN A 10 -6.50 -1.57 6.38
CA ASN A 10 -6.13 -0.88 7.62
C ASN A 10 -4.69 -0.34 7.58
N ILE A 11 -4.24 0.14 6.41
CA ILE A 11 -2.94 0.83 6.28
C ILE A 11 -2.97 2.18 7.02
N HIS A 12 -1.88 2.48 7.71
CA HIS A 12 -1.58 3.78 8.30
C HIS A 12 -0.27 4.31 7.72
N PRO A 13 0.09 5.59 7.93
CA PRO A 13 1.32 6.13 7.39
C PRO A 13 2.53 5.32 7.87
N ARG A 14 3.47 5.05 6.95
CA ARG A 14 4.72 4.32 7.23
C ARG A 14 4.54 2.94 7.88
N HIS A 15 3.43 2.25 7.58
CA HIS A 15 3.13 0.93 8.13
C HIS A 15 4.26 -0.07 7.82
N GLU A 16 4.80 -0.72 8.84
CA GLU A 16 5.73 -1.83 8.70
C GLU A 16 4.99 -3.13 8.36
N ILE A 17 5.39 -3.78 7.27
CA ILE A 17 4.80 -5.03 6.79
C ILE A 17 5.91 -6.03 6.45
N THR A 18 5.53 -7.26 6.10
CA THR A 18 6.51 -8.32 5.82
C THR A 18 6.60 -8.61 4.32
N LEU A 19 7.80 -8.47 3.76
CA LEU A 19 8.17 -9.00 2.46
C LEU A 19 8.62 -10.45 2.62
N SER A 20 7.91 -11.37 1.99
CA SER A 20 8.28 -12.79 1.94
C SER A 20 8.86 -13.12 0.58
N VAL A 21 10.08 -13.66 0.54
CA VAL A 21 10.81 -13.98 -0.70
C VAL A 21 11.06 -15.48 -0.75
N THR A 22 10.61 -16.13 -1.82
CA THR A 22 10.93 -17.53 -2.14
C THR A 22 12.00 -17.55 -3.23
N LYS A 23 13.17 -18.11 -2.92
CA LYS A 23 14.29 -18.28 -3.86
C LYS A 23 14.01 -19.44 -4.83
N SER A 24 14.81 -19.53 -5.90
CA SER A 24 14.69 -20.61 -6.89
C SER A 24 14.97 -22.01 -6.33
N ASP A 25 15.70 -22.09 -5.22
CA ASP A 25 15.99 -23.34 -4.50
C ASP A 25 14.89 -23.73 -3.50
N GLY A 26 13.81 -22.95 -3.40
CA GLY A 26 12.70 -23.18 -2.47
C GLY A 26 12.90 -22.57 -1.08
N THR A 27 14.05 -21.96 -0.79
CA THR A 27 14.29 -21.29 0.50
C THR A 27 13.42 -20.04 0.62
N GLU A 28 12.74 -19.88 1.76
CA GLU A 28 11.95 -18.70 2.09
C GLU A 28 12.68 -17.78 3.08
N SER A 29 12.47 -16.48 2.95
CA SER A 29 13.01 -15.48 3.87
C SER A 29 12.04 -14.31 4.00
N ASP A 30 11.81 -13.89 5.23
CA ASP A 30 10.88 -12.80 5.58
C ASP A 30 11.68 -11.58 6.07
N PHE A 31 11.33 -10.39 5.57
CA PHE A 31 11.99 -9.13 5.87
C PHE A 31 10.97 -8.05 6.24
N PRO A 32 11.19 -7.25 7.30
CA PRO A 32 10.35 -6.09 7.57
C PRO A 32 10.62 -5.00 6.52
N VAL A 33 9.56 -4.38 6.01
CA VAL A 33 9.62 -3.27 5.05
C VAL A 33 8.60 -2.20 5.41
N ILE A 34 8.87 -0.95 5.04
CA ILE A 34 7.98 0.18 5.30
C ILE A 34 7.17 0.54 4.05
N VAL A 35 5.85 0.62 4.17
CA VAL A 35 4.97 1.20 3.13
C VAL A 35 5.18 2.70 3.07
N ARG A 36 5.57 3.23 1.91
CA ARG A 36 5.86 4.66 1.69
C ARG A 36 4.63 5.51 1.36
N LEU A 37 3.54 5.23 2.06
CA LEU A 37 2.45 6.19 2.21
C LEU A 37 2.80 6.96 3.48
N ASP A 38 3.42 8.12 3.32
CA ASP A 38 4.04 8.90 4.38
C ASP A 38 3.03 9.86 5.06
N THR A 39 1.91 10.18 4.39
CA THR A 39 0.86 11.06 4.92
C THR A 39 -0.53 10.40 4.89
N PRO A 40 -1.49 10.87 5.72
CA PRO A 40 -2.88 10.39 5.65
C PRO A 40 -3.53 10.59 4.27
N VAL A 41 -3.26 11.72 3.61
CA VAL A 41 -3.87 12.03 2.31
C VAL A 41 -3.40 11.08 1.19
N GLU A 42 -2.16 10.61 1.25
CA GLU A 42 -1.65 9.60 0.30
C GLU A 42 -2.39 8.26 0.43
N ILE A 43 -2.86 7.90 1.63
CA ILE A 43 -3.69 6.71 1.84
C ILE A 43 -5.06 6.88 1.17
N GLU A 44 -5.62 8.09 1.23
CA GLU A 44 -6.87 8.40 0.52
C GLU A 44 -6.68 8.31 -0.99
N TYR A 45 -5.58 8.85 -1.52
CA TYR A 45 -5.22 8.72 -2.94
C TYR A 45 -5.05 7.26 -3.34
N TYR A 46 -4.33 6.47 -2.54
CA TYR A 46 -4.13 5.03 -2.78
C TYR A 46 -5.47 4.28 -2.84
N ARG A 47 -6.37 4.54 -1.88
CA ARG A 47 -7.71 3.92 -1.81
C ARG A 47 -8.60 4.33 -2.99
N ALA A 48 -8.47 5.56 -3.48
CA ALA A 48 -9.19 6.04 -4.65
C ALA A 48 -8.65 5.49 -5.98
N GLY A 49 -7.52 4.76 -5.97
CA GLY A 49 -6.85 4.29 -7.19
C GLY A 49 -5.96 5.35 -7.83
N GLY A 50 -5.62 6.42 -7.12
CA GLY A 50 -4.72 7.50 -7.52
C GLY A 50 -5.24 8.89 -7.16
N ILE A 51 -4.37 9.90 -7.32
CA ILE A 51 -4.74 11.30 -7.05
C ILE A 51 -5.82 11.82 -8.01
N LEU A 52 -5.76 11.45 -9.30
CA LEU A 52 -6.74 11.93 -10.29
C LEU A 52 -8.15 11.39 -10.03
N PRO A 53 -8.36 10.09 -9.77
CA PRO A 53 -9.67 9.58 -9.33
C PRO A 53 -10.19 10.26 -8.05
N TYR A 54 -9.31 10.51 -7.07
CA TYR A 54 -9.68 11.19 -5.84
C TYR A 54 -10.17 12.62 -6.08
N VAL A 55 -9.44 13.41 -6.87
CA VAL A 55 -9.83 14.80 -7.16
C VAL A 55 -11.09 14.84 -8.01
N LEU A 56 -11.22 13.93 -8.99
CA LEU A 56 -12.42 13.83 -9.82
C LEU A 56 -13.67 13.56 -8.98
N SER A 57 -13.60 12.62 -8.02
CA SER A 57 -14.75 12.32 -7.14
C SER A 57 -15.13 13.51 -6.28
N GLN A 58 -14.17 14.32 -5.82
CA GLN A 58 -14.44 15.56 -5.09
C GLN A 58 -15.16 16.59 -5.96
N ILE A 59 -14.72 16.79 -7.20
CA ILE A 59 -15.38 17.72 -8.15
C ILE A 59 -16.83 17.28 -8.38
N LEU A 60 -17.04 16.00 -8.70
CA LEU A 60 -18.38 15.45 -8.97
C LEU A 60 -19.31 15.43 -7.75
N SER A 61 -18.76 15.43 -6.53
CA SER A 61 -19.54 15.48 -5.29
C SER A 61 -19.76 16.91 -4.77
N SER A 62 -19.12 17.90 -5.40
CA SER A 62 -19.25 19.32 -5.05
C SER A 62 -20.36 20.02 -5.86
N ASP A 63 -20.93 19.33 -6.84
CA ASP A 63 -22.16 19.68 -7.56
C ASP A 63 -23.40 19.11 -6.83
#